data_AF-X1KYA3-F1
#
_entry.id   AF-X1KYA3-F1
#
_cell.length_a   1.000
_cell.length_b   1.000
_cell.length_c   1.000
_cell.angle_alpha   90.00
_cell.angle_beta   90.00
_cell.angle_gamma   90.00
#
_symmetry.space_group_name_H-M   'P 1'
#
loop_
_entity.id
_entity.type
_entity.pdbx_description
1 polymer ?
#
loop_
_entity_poly.entity_id
_entity_poly.type
_entity_poly.pdbx_seq_one_letter_code
_entity_poly.pdbx_strand_id
1 'polypeptide(L)' 'MVEVSPFKGIVYNKEKIGKLDEVTSPPYDIISSDMQTELYGKNP' A
#
# COMPACT_ATOMS: atom_id res chain seq x y z
N MET A 1 8.78 -22.98 29.34
CA MET A 1 9.45 -22.40 28.15
C MET A 1 8.35 -21.92 27.24
N VAL A 2 8.35 -20.65 26.81
CA VAL A 2 7.29 -20.10 25.95
C VAL A 2 7.65 -20.36 24.49
N GLU A 3 6.74 -20.95 23.74
CA GLU A 3 6.87 -21.04 22.28
C GLU A 3 6.55 -19.68 21.65
N VAL A 4 7.48 -19.17 20.84
CA VAL A 4 7.31 -17.96 20.04
C VAL A 4 7.20 -18.39 18.58
N SER A 5 6.04 -18.15 17.98
CA SER A 5 5.78 -18.45 16.57
C SER A 5 5.75 -17.17 15.73
N PRO A 6 6.21 -17.22 14.47
CA PRO A 6 6.18 -16.06 13.59
C PRO A 6 4.75 -15.72 13.14
N PHE A 7 4.51 -14.45 12.87
CA PHE A 7 3.27 -14.02 12.21
C PHE A 7 3.28 -14.43 10.73
N LYS A 8 2.15 -14.94 10.26
CA LYS A 8 1.91 -15.09 8.82
C LYS A 8 1.45 -13.73 8.27
N GLY A 9 2.34 -13.06 7.53
CA GLY A 9 2.03 -11.79 6.90
C GLY A 9 0.96 -11.91 5.80
N ILE A 10 0.19 -10.85 5.62
CA ILE A 10 -0.73 -10.69 4.47
C ILE A 10 0.01 -9.86 3.42
N VAL A 11 -0.09 -10.26 2.16
CA VAL A 11 0.52 -9.56 1.02
C VAL A 11 -0.52 -9.26 -0.05
N TYR A 12 -0.25 -8.27 -0.90
CA TYR A 12 -1.06 -7.98 -2.07
C TYR A 12 -1.12 -9.17 -3.03
N ASN A 13 -2.25 -9.32 -3.72
CA ASN A 13 -2.42 -10.35 -4.73
C ASN A 13 -1.65 -9.97 -6.01
N LYS A 14 -0.55 -10.67 -6.29
CA LYS A 14 0.33 -10.42 -7.44
C LYS A 14 -0.32 -10.65 -8.81
N GLU A 15 -1.38 -11.45 -8.89
CA GLU A 15 -2.14 -11.66 -10.14
C GLU A 15 -3.04 -10.47 -10.46
N LYS A 16 -3.48 -9.74 -9.43
CA LYS A 16 -4.34 -8.56 -9.56
C LYS A 16 -3.55 -7.24 -9.59
N ILE A 17 -2.39 -7.23 -8.95
CA ILE A 17 -1.59 -6.03 -8.68
C ILE A 17 -0.30 -6.16 -9.48
N GLY A 18 -0.17 -5.42 -10.57
CA GLY A 18 1.02 -5.43 -11.41
C GLY A 18 2.18 -4.71 -10.74
N LYS A 19 1.95 -3.50 -10.24
CA LYS A 19 2.95 -2.71 -9.52
C LYS A 19 2.40 -2.26 -8.17
N LEU A 20 3.27 -2.23 -7.15
CA LEU A 20 2.88 -1.85 -5.79
C LEU A 20 2.59 -0.35 -5.65
N ASP A 21 3.21 0.49 -6.48
CA ASP A 21 2.96 1.94 -6.53
C ASP A 21 1.54 2.30 -6.99
N GLU A 22 0.82 1.38 -7.64
CA GLU A 22 -0.58 1.57 -8.04
C GLU A 22 -1.56 1.43 -6.86
N VAL A 23 -1.15 0.80 -5.76
CA VAL A 23 -2.01 0.51 -4.60
C VAL A 23 -1.41 0.95 -3.26
N THR A 24 -0.36 1.76 -3.33
CA THR A 24 0.28 2.39 -2.18
C THR A 24 0.43 3.89 -2.46
N SER A 25 0.61 4.68 -1.40
CA SER A 25 0.88 6.11 -1.54
C SER A 25 2.00 6.52 -0.58
N PRO A 26 2.78 7.56 -0.95
CA PRO A 26 3.69 8.19 -0.01
C PRO A 26 2.92 8.87 1.14
N PRO A 27 3.59 9.15 2.27
CA PRO A 27 3.02 9.91 3.38
C PRO A 27 2.46 11.29 2.96
N TYR A 28 1.37 11.71 3.61
CA TYR A 28 0.66 12.96 3.29
C TYR A 28 1.49 14.23 3.48
N ASP A 29 2.49 14.20 4.37
CA ASP A 29 3.42 15.29 4.64
C ASP A 29 4.49 15.47 3.55
N ILE A 30 4.58 14.53 2.61
CA ILE A 30 5.59 14.53 1.53
C ILE A 30 4.96 14.88 0.17
N ILE A 31 3.67 14.60 -0.03
CA ILE A 31 3.00 14.78 -1.34
C ILE A 31 2.47 16.21 -1.54
N SER A 32 2.46 16.67 -2.79
CA SER A 32 1.79 17.91 -3.17
C SER A 32 0.26 17.73 -3.23
N SER A 33 -0.48 18.85 -3.19
CA SER A 33 -1.95 18.82 -3.33
C SER A 33 -2.41 18.25 -4.68
N ASP A 34 -1.64 18.48 -5.75
CA ASP A 34 -1.95 17.92 -7.08
C ASP A 34 -1.80 16.40 -7.09
N MET A 35 -0.72 15.89 -6.50
CA MET A 35 -0.48 14.45 -6.36
C MET A 35 -1.55 13.80 -5.48
N GLN A 36 -1.96 14.47 -4.40
CA GLN A 36 -3.04 13.99 -3.54
C GLN A 36 -4.36 13.85 -4.32
N THR A 37 -4.69 14.84 -5.16
CA THR A 37 -5.88 14.80 -6.02
C THR A 37 -5.82 13.66 -7.03
N GLU A 38 -4.66 13.44 -7.66
CA GLU A 38 -4.43 12.31 -8.57
C GLU A 38 -4.64 10.96 -7.85
N LEU A 39 -4.04 10.79 -6.67
CA LEU A 39 -4.15 9.57 -5.87
C LEU A 39 -5.59 9.28 -5.44
N TYR A 40 -6.36 10.32 -5.07
CA TYR A 40 -7.78 10.17 -4.76
C TYR A 40 -8.60 9.76 -5.99
N GLY A 41 -8.26 10.27 -7.17
CA GLY A 41 -8.89 9.88 -8.42
C GLY A 41 -8.65 8.42 -8.84
N LYS A 42 -7.64 7.74 -8.27
CA LYS A 42 -7.35 6.32 -8.53
C LYS A 42 -8.20 5.36 -7.68
N ASN A 43 -8.96 5.87 -6.71
CA ASN A 43 -9.86 5.05 -5.90
C ASN A 43 -11.06 4.60 -6.76
N PRO A 44 -11.32 3.28 -6.91
CA PRO A 44 -12.43 2.76 -7.72
C PRO A 44 -13.83 3.16 -7.23
#